data_AF-A0A8W8JYT6-F1
#
_entry.id   AF-A0A8W8JYT6-F1
#
_cell.length_a   1.000
_cell.length_b   1.000
_cell.length_c   1.000
_cell.angle_alpha   90.00
_cell.angle_beta   90.00
_cell.angle_gamma   90.00
#
_symmetry.space_group_name_H-M   'P 1'
#
loop_
_entity.id
_entity.type
_entity.pdbx_description
1 polymer ?
#
loop_
_entity_poly.entity_id
_entity_poly.type
_entity_poly.pdbx_seq_one_letter_code
_entity_poly.pdbx_strand_id
1 'polypeptide(L)'
;DTESLALVQRQLDVDILISGHTHKFEAFEHENKFYINPGSATGAYNALDSNVTPSFVILDIQQSTVVAYVYKLVQDDVKVERIEYKKN
;
A
#
# COMPACT_ATOMS: atom_id res chain seq x y z
N ASP A 1 -1.74 -14.83 -3.53
CA ASP A 1 -1.99 -13.37 -3.59
C ASP A 1 -0.88 -12.62 -4.29
N THR A 2 0.36 -12.68 -3.79
CA THR A 2 1.52 -12.01 -4.42
C THR A 2 1.73 -12.40 -5.89
N GLU A 3 1.64 -13.69 -6.23
CA GLU A 3 1.75 -14.15 -7.62
C GLU A 3 0.67 -13.56 -8.55
N SER A 4 -0.57 -13.47 -8.07
CA SER A 4 -1.68 -12.87 -8.84
C SER A 4 -1.45 -11.38 -9.06
N LEU A 5 -0.97 -10.67 -8.03
CA LEU A 5 -0.58 -9.26 -8.15
C LEU A 5 0.62 -9.09 -9.09
N ALA A 6 1.59 -9.99 -9.06
CA ALA A 6 2.74 -9.97 -9.97
C ALA A 6 2.33 -10.19 -11.43
N LEU A 7 1.37 -11.09 -11.70
CA LEU A 7 0.79 -11.23 -13.03
C LEU A 7 0.12 -9.95 -13.52
N VAL A 8 -0.67 -9.29 -12.67
CA VAL A 8 -1.31 -8.00 -13.01
C VAL A 8 -0.25 -6.91 -13.23
N GLN A 9 0.77 -6.84 -12.37
CA GLN A 9 1.88 -5.90 -12.52
C GLN A 9 2.57 -6.09 -13.88
N ARG A 10 2.86 -7.34 -14.28
CA ARG A 10 3.50 -7.66 -15.58
C ARG A 10 2.59 -7.35 -16.77
N GLN A 11 1.29 -7.60 -16.65
CA GLN A 11 0.31 -7.27 -17.70
C GLN A 11 0.18 -5.76 -17.92
N LEU A 12 0.24 -4.98 -16.85
CA LEU A 12 0.15 -3.52 -16.89
C LEU A 12 1.50 -2.83 -17.15
N ASP A 13 2.60 -3.57 -17.03
CA ASP A 13 3.98 -3.07 -17.16
C ASP A 13 4.28 -1.84 -16.27
N VAL A 14 3.93 -1.92 -14.99
CA VAL A 14 4.10 -0.82 -14.01
C VAL A 14 5.24 -1.07 -13.05
N ASP A 15 5.90 -0.02 -12.57
CA ASP A 15 6.91 -0.12 -11.49
C ASP A 15 6.29 -0.18 -10.09
N ILE A 16 5.12 0.44 -9.94
CA ILE A 16 4.36 0.50 -8.69
C ILE A 16 2.93 0.02 -8.99
N LEU A 17 2.52 -1.08 -8.37
CA LEU A 17 1.14 -1.56 -8.44
C LEU A 17 0.39 -1.14 -7.17
N ILE A 18 -0.65 -0.30 -7.34
CA ILE A 18 -1.55 0.09 -6.26
C ILE A 18 -2.83 -0.74 -6.37
N SER A 19 -3.18 -1.48 -5.32
CA SER A 19 -4.40 -2.28 -5.21
C SER A 19 -5.21 -1.89 -3.95
N GLY A 20 -6.34 -2.55 -3.73
CA GLY A 20 -7.24 -2.26 -2.61
C GLY A 20 -8.05 -3.49 -2.23
N HIS A 21 -9.34 -3.30 -1.94
CA HIS A 21 -10.32 -4.36 -1.61
C HIS A 21 -10.14 -5.04 -0.25
N THR A 22 -8.92 -5.41 0.17
CA THR A 22 -8.70 -6.13 1.43
C THR A 22 -8.95 -5.27 2.68
N HIS A 23 -9.04 -3.94 2.52
CA HIS A 23 -9.11 -2.93 3.60
C HIS A 23 -7.90 -2.97 4.55
N LYS A 24 -6.84 -3.68 4.18
CA LYS A 24 -5.62 -3.83 4.97
C LYS A 24 -4.48 -3.12 4.27
N PHE A 25 -3.80 -2.24 5.00
CA PHE A 25 -2.59 -1.61 4.50
C PHE A 25 -1.49 -2.64 4.25
N GLU A 26 -0.87 -2.59 3.07
CA GLU A 26 0.31 -3.37 2.71
C GLU A 26 1.24 -2.50 1.85
N ALA A 27 2.54 -2.56 2.11
CA ALA A 27 3.55 -1.96 1.24
C ALA A 27 4.79 -2.86 1.25
N PHE A 28 5.14 -3.41 0.10
CA PHE A 28 6.25 -4.35 -0.01
C PHE A 28 6.88 -4.34 -1.39
N GLU A 29 8.12 -4.80 -1.46
CA GLU A 29 8.83 -5.02 -2.71
C GLU A 29 8.80 -6.49 -3.09
N HIS A 30 8.53 -6.78 -4.36
CA HIS A 30 8.60 -8.12 -4.92
C HIS A 30 9.09 -8.05 -6.37
N GLU A 31 10.10 -8.85 -6.72
CA GLU A 31 10.73 -8.83 -8.06
C GLU A 31 11.15 -7.43 -8.54
N ASN A 32 11.73 -6.62 -7.65
CA ASN A 32 12.13 -5.22 -7.89
C ASN A 32 10.96 -4.27 -8.23
N LYS A 33 9.71 -4.68 -7.99
CA LYS A 33 8.51 -3.88 -8.19
C LYS A 33 7.87 -3.56 -6.84
N PHE A 34 7.26 -2.39 -6.74
CA PHE A 34 6.68 -1.92 -5.49
C PHE A 34 5.16 -2.14 -5.48
N TYR A 35 4.64 -2.74 -4.42
CA TYR A 35 3.22 -3.05 -4.28
C TYR A 35 2.66 -2.29 -3.10
N ILE A 36 1.54 -1.61 -3.29
CA ILE A 36 0.90 -0.79 -2.26
C ILE A 36 -0.59 -1.10 -2.20
N ASN A 37 -1.09 -1.36 -1.01
CA ASN A 37 -2.49 -1.31 -0.68
C ASN A 37 -2.67 -0.25 0.41
N PRO A 38 -3.40 0.85 0.16
CA PRO A 38 -3.52 1.92 1.14
C PRO A 38 -4.44 1.57 2.32
N GLY A 39 -5.14 0.42 2.27
CA GLY A 39 -6.16 0.06 3.23
C GLY A 39 -7.48 0.78 2.95
N SER A 40 -8.26 1.03 4.01
CA SER A 40 -9.53 1.75 3.94
C SER A 40 -9.42 3.10 4.64
N ALA A 41 -9.58 4.21 3.92
CA ALA A 41 -9.48 5.56 4.52
C ALA A 41 -10.53 5.81 5.62
N THR A 42 -11.67 5.12 5.56
CA THR A 42 -12.77 5.26 6.51
C THR A 42 -12.81 4.15 7.57
N GLY A 43 -11.96 3.12 7.44
CA GLY A 43 -12.07 1.92 8.28
C GLY A 43 -13.35 1.12 8.04
N ALA A 44 -13.91 1.17 6.82
CA ALA A 44 -15.16 0.49 6.50
C ALA A 44 -15.06 -1.02 6.73
N TYR A 45 -16.19 -1.64 7.11
CA TYR A 45 -16.31 -3.07 7.32
C TYR A 45 -15.85 -3.89 6.10
N ASN A 46 -15.13 -4.98 6.36
CA ASN A 46 -14.81 -6.02 5.38
C ASN A 46 -15.32 -7.37 5.91
N ALA A 47 -15.93 -8.18 5.04
CA ALA A 47 -16.44 -9.50 5.43
C ALA A 47 -15.34 -10.50 5.84
N LEU A 48 -14.11 -10.29 5.38
CA LEU A 48 -12.95 -11.14 5.63
C LEU A 48 -12.11 -10.66 6.82
N ASP A 49 -12.27 -9.41 7.26
CA ASP A 49 -11.55 -8.83 8.39
C ASP A 49 -12.43 -7.84 9.15
N SER A 50 -12.75 -8.15 10.41
CA SER A 50 -13.54 -7.28 11.27
C SER A 50 -12.72 -6.17 11.94
N ASN A 51 -11.39 -6.22 11.90
CA ASN A 51 -10.50 -5.29 12.59
C ASN A 51 -9.81 -4.34 11.60
N VAL A 52 -10.62 -3.57 10.86
CA VAL A 52 -10.11 -2.61 9.89
C VAL A 52 -9.64 -1.33 10.59
N THR A 53 -8.36 -1.00 10.41
CA THR A 53 -7.78 0.27 10.86
C THR A 53 -7.87 1.31 9.74
N PRO A 54 -8.51 2.48 9.95
CA PRO A 54 -8.53 3.55 8.96
C PRO A 54 -7.12 3.92 8.52
N SER A 55 -6.87 3.93 7.21
CA SER A 55 -5.52 4.16 6.67
C SER A 55 -5.53 4.74 5.25
N PHE A 56 -4.50 5.53 4.95
CA PHE A 56 -4.21 6.03 3.61
C PHE A 56 -2.70 6.24 3.41
N VAL A 57 -2.28 6.40 2.17
CA VAL A 57 -0.85 6.54 1.80
C VAL A 57 -0.65 7.82 0.98
N ILE A 58 0.38 8.59 1.33
CA ILE A 58 0.91 9.69 0.51
C ILE A 58 2.24 9.24 -0.09
N LEU A 59 2.39 9.38 -1.40
CA LEU A 59 3.65 9.09 -2.10
C LEU A 59 4.36 10.40 -2.44
N ASP A 60 5.60 10.54 -1.98
CA ASP A 60 6.55 11.54 -2.44
C ASP A 60 7.50 10.87 -3.43
N ILE A 61 7.44 11.28 -4.70
CA ILE A 61 8.19 10.68 -5.80
C ILE A 61 9.24 11.68 -6.28
N GLN A 62 10.51 11.31 -6.15
CA GLN A 62 11.64 12.12 -6.58
C GLN A 62 12.61 11.26 -7.40
N GLN A 63 12.71 11.56 -8.70
CA GLN A 63 13.56 10.82 -9.64
C GLN A 63 13.27 9.31 -9.61
N SER A 64 14.22 8.49 -9.14
CA SER A 64 14.08 7.04 -9.00
C SER A 64 13.74 6.59 -7.58
N THR A 65 13.50 7.50 -6.65
CA THR A 65 13.14 7.20 -5.26
C THR A 65 11.68 7.56 -4.99
N VAL A 66 10.99 6.69 -4.27
CA VAL A 66 9.64 6.89 -3.75
C VAL A 66 9.65 6.74 -2.25
N VAL A 67 9.09 7.73 -1.55
CA VAL A 67 8.84 7.68 -0.12
C VAL A 67 7.33 7.56 0.09
N ALA A 68 6.90 6.45 0.68
CA ALA A 68 5.52 6.22 1.07
C ALA A 68 5.32 6.58 2.55
N TYR A 69 4.47 7.58 2.79
CA TYR A 69 4.00 7.96 4.12
C TYR A 69 2.64 7.32 4.37
N VAL A 70 2.57 6.45 5.36
CA VAL A 70 1.39 5.68 5.69
C VAL A 70 0.77 6.28 6.93
N TYR A 71 -0.46 6.76 6.81
CA TYR A 71 -1.22 7.33 7.91
C TYR A 71 -2.22 6.28 8.39
N LYS A 72 -2.25 6.01 9.70
CA LYS A 72 -3.17 5.08 10.34
C LYS A 72 -3.83 5.75 11.54
N LEU A 73 -5.14 5.54 11.72
CA LEU A 73 -5.85 5.99 12.93
C LEU A 73 -5.89 4.86 13.96
N VAL A 74 -5.12 4.99 15.04
CA VAL A 74 -5.02 3.98 16.11
C VAL A 74 -5.36 4.63 17.44
N GLN A 75 -6.44 4.17 18.09
CA GLN A 75 -6.90 4.73 19.38
C GLN A 75 -7.11 6.26 19.32
N ASP A 76 -7.74 6.74 18.25
CA ASP A 76 -7.97 8.18 17.96
C ASP A 76 -6.70 9.01 17.71
N ASP A 77 -5.52 8.40 17.72
CA ASP A 77 -4.26 9.03 17.35
C ASP A 77 -3.86 8.69 15.91
N VAL A 78 -3.36 9.69 15.19
CA VAL A 78 -2.78 9.49 13.86
C VAL A 78 -1.33 9.03 14.01
N LYS A 79 -1.04 7.80 13.56
CA LYS A 79 0.31 7.27 13.45
C LYS A 79 0.80 7.35 12.01
N VAL A 80 2.08 7.70 11.84
CA VAL A 80 2.72 7.83 10.54
C VAL A 80 3.90 6.87 10.45
N GLU A 81 3.94 6.06 9.41
CA GLU A 81 5.06 5.20 9.05
C GLU A 81 5.69 5.70 7.74
N ARG A 82 7.02 5.62 7.61
CA ARG A 82 7.77 6.03 6.41
C ARG A 82 8.44 4.80 5.80
N ILE A 83 8.15 4.53 4.53
CA ILE A 83 8.74 3.44 3.75
C ILE A 83 9.42 4.04 2.53
N GLU A 84 10.63 3.59 2.21
CA GLU A 84 11.39 4.07 1.06
C GLU A 84 11.58 2.93 0.05
N TYR A 85 11.33 3.23 -1.22
CA TYR A 85 11.59 2.35 -2.35
C TYR A 85 12.46 3.10 -3.36
N LYS A 86 13.42 2.40 -3.95
CA LYS A 86 14.27 2.94 -5.01
C LYS A 86 14.19 2.04 -6.23
N LYS A 87 13.79 2.62 -7.35
CA LYS A 87 13.84 1.95 -8.65
C LYS A 87 15.31 1.77 -9.05
N ASN A 88 15.66 0.52 -9.32
CA ASN A 88 16.96 0.12 -9.87
C ASN A 88 17.07 0.43 -11.37
#